data_AF-A0A0R2I2T6-F1
#
_entry.id   AF-A0A0R2I2T6-F1
#
_cell.length_a   1.000
_cell.length_b   1.000
_cell.length_c   1.000
_cell.angle_alpha   90.00
_cell.angle_beta   90.00
_cell.angle_gamma   90.00
#
_symmetry.space_group_name_H-M   'P 1'
#
loop_
_entity.id
_entity.type
_entity.pdbx_description
1 polymer ?
#
loop_
_entity_poly.entity_id
_entity_poly.type
_entity_poly.pdbx_seq_one_letter_code
_entity_poly.pdbx_strand_id
1 'polypeptide(L)'
;MFTYYTKQVGQEGFSPLPTQQQLDVQEKVVDGDGSIDHPYQVNIHIKNTSDSEAWQGIVKVNYSFKADHPNFYLPGFMYGTNQGQEPIDVVNNYPRIRQQSVQQPASSWWMTRSDRLSHPVIIGTSDSHVYGIIASPYIVEENGQLIPFTPSHSSRHFVQYNGFACETATDSNSISYTLGYQNAPYFFKRADIVKPCPPLQSDQCITLPAGADYSFTMTVYDVASSSRLTVHHIIKACYYAFHQAPRDISSIEECVTKISQAIANDAYIPSQCQYSGMVHDDGSLNTIFSFSWTNGLAVAVPMLIAALRTHSEAIYQQAMGVINKIIHTPFNANNGLPYTSFDDHGNGTNAGWWLDQTINRGHAGYILGQGIFYLLKAYHYEQKLHDVDHPDWIHIANSVCAQLVKGLNSDNEFPYVYSEKSAAGIEYNSFGSC
;
A
#
# COMPACT_ATOMS: atom_id res chain seq x y z
N MET A 1 -9.17 -15.33 -26.55
CA MET A 1 -9.27 -14.07 -25.79
C MET A 1 -7.87 -13.59 -25.42
N PHE A 2 -6.99 -14.49 -24.98
CA PHE A 2 -5.65 -14.13 -24.54
C PHE A 2 -4.58 -14.43 -25.58
N THR A 3 -3.46 -13.74 -25.47
CA THR A 3 -2.19 -14.16 -26.06
C THR A 3 -1.30 -14.75 -24.96
N TYR A 4 -0.53 -15.77 -25.31
CA TYR A 4 0.31 -16.49 -24.35
C TYR A 4 1.77 -16.28 -24.69
N TYR A 5 2.57 -16.00 -23.66
CA TYR A 5 4.00 -15.88 -23.77
C TYR A 5 4.69 -16.71 -22.70
N THR A 6 5.92 -17.13 -22.98
CA THR A 6 6.74 -17.89 -22.05
C THR A 6 8.12 -17.28 -21.89
N LYS A 7 8.72 -17.49 -20.74
CA LYS A 7 10.14 -17.16 -20.49
C LYS A 7 10.77 -18.26 -19.66
N GLN A 8 11.81 -18.90 -20.18
CA GLN A 8 12.56 -19.95 -19.47
C GLN A 8 13.88 -19.39 -18.92
N VAL A 9 14.47 -20.12 -17.96
CA VAL A 9 15.79 -19.77 -17.41
C VAL A 9 16.81 -19.68 -18.55
N GLY A 10 17.60 -18.60 -18.55
CA GLY A 10 18.58 -18.32 -19.62
C GLY A 10 18.03 -17.56 -20.84
N GLN A 11 16.72 -17.33 -20.93
CA GLN A 11 16.14 -16.45 -21.96
C GLN A 11 16.11 -14.98 -21.48
N GLU A 12 16.45 -14.06 -22.38
CA GLU A 12 16.43 -12.62 -22.07
C GLU A 12 15.01 -12.07 -21.92
N GLY A 13 14.08 -12.48 -22.80
CA GLY A 13 12.73 -11.95 -22.90
C GLY A 13 11.65 -13.02 -23.02
N PHE A 14 10.40 -12.56 -23.04
CA PHE A 14 9.24 -13.41 -23.28
C PHE A 14 9.11 -13.72 -24.78
N SER A 15 8.83 -14.98 -25.11
CA SER A 15 8.54 -15.45 -26.47
C SER A 15 7.09 -15.89 -26.59
N PRO A 16 6.40 -15.69 -27.73
CA PRO A 16 5.04 -16.19 -27.90
C PRO A 16 4.98 -17.72 -27.74
N LEU A 17 4.05 -18.23 -26.93
CA LEU A 17 3.91 -19.66 -26.65
C LEU A 17 3.79 -20.53 -27.92
N PRO A 18 3.07 -20.13 -29.00
CA PRO A 18 3.03 -20.93 -30.23
C PRO A 18 4.39 -21.21 -30.89
N THR A 19 5.43 -20.47 -30.51
CA THR A 19 6.80 -20.71 -30.98
C THR A 19 7.55 -21.76 -30.14
N GLN A 20 7.01 -22.14 -28.97
CA GLN A 20 7.55 -23.18 -28.09
C GLN A 20 6.74 -24.48 -28.22
N GLN A 21 7.37 -25.55 -28.70
CA GLN A 21 6.71 -26.83 -29.00
C GLN A 21 6.39 -27.71 -27.77
N GLN A 22 6.68 -27.26 -26.55
CA GLN A 22 6.59 -28.08 -25.32
C GLN A 22 5.34 -27.82 -24.48
N LEU A 23 4.61 -26.72 -24.69
CA LEU A 23 3.38 -26.43 -23.95
C LEU A 23 2.19 -26.34 -24.92
N ASP A 24 1.10 -27.01 -24.58
CA ASP A 24 -0.22 -26.80 -25.16
C ASP A 24 -1.09 -26.01 -24.19
N VAL A 25 -1.90 -25.08 -24.71
CA VAL A 25 -2.78 -24.25 -23.90
C VAL A 25 -4.17 -24.23 -24.50
N GLN A 26 -5.15 -24.51 -23.65
CA GLN A 26 -6.57 -24.47 -23.99
C GLN A 26 -7.27 -23.46 -23.08
N GLU A 27 -8.04 -22.56 -23.67
CA GLU A 27 -8.88 -21.60 -22.96
C GLU A 27 -10.36 -21.88 -23.23
N LYS A 28 -11.17 -21.72 -22.18
CA LYS A 28 -12.63 -21.80 -22.28
C LYS A 28 -13.28 -20.79 -21.34
N VAL A 29 -14.11 -19.91 -21.90
CA VAL A 29 -15.07 -19.13 -21.12
C VAL A 29 -16.17 -20.08 -20.65
N VAL A 30 -16.31 -20.23 -19.34
CA VAL A 30 -17.30 -21.15 -18.74
C VAL A 30 -18.54 -20.46 -18.22
N ASP A 31 -18.46 -19.16 -17.92
CA ASP A 31 -19.57 -18.34 -17.43
C ASP A 31 -19.29 -16.84 -17.63
N GLY A 32 -20.31 -16.00 -17.48
CA GLY A 32 -20.22 -14.53 -17.46
C GLY A 32 -20.27 -13.84 -18.82
N ASP A 33 -20.45 -12.52 -18.78
CA ASP A 33 -20.49 -11.61 -19.94
C ASP A 33 -19.44 -10.48 -19.86
N GLY A 34 -18.61 -10.47 -18.82
CA GLY A 34 -17.54 -9.49 -18.61
C GLY A 34 -17.97 -8.25 -17.81
N SER A 35 -19.25 -8.13 -17.46
CA SER A 35 -19.77 -7.03 -16.64
C SER A 35 -19.29 -7.11 -15.18
N ILE A 36 -19.59 -6.07 -14.39
CA ILE A 36 -19.24 -6.02 -12.96
C ILE A 36 -19.92 -7.13 -12.15
N ASP A 37 -21.18 -7.41 -12.44
CA ASP A 37 -21.96 -8.40 -11.70
C ASP A 37 -21.77 -9.83 -12.24
N HIS A 38 -21.39 -9.96 -13.52
CA HIS A 38 -21.18 -11.23 -14.20
C HIS A 38 -19.85 -11.26 -15.00
N PRO A 39 -18.69 -11.11 -14.33
CA PRO A 39 -17.41 -11.18 -15.01
C PRO A 39 -17.19 -12.54 -15.64
N TYR A 40 -16.46 -12.58 -16.75
CA TYR A 40 -16.11 -13.85 -17.40
C TYR A 40 -15.33 -14.75 -16.44
N GLN A 41 -15.75 -16.00 -16.34
CA GLN A 41 -14.96 -17.05 -15.72
C GLN A 41 -14.23 -17.80 -16.83
N VAL A 42 -12.91 -17.64 -16.90
CA VAL A 42 -12.09 -18.25 -17.95
C VAL A 42 -11.24 -19.36 -17.36
N ASN A 43 -11.50 -20.59 -17.77
CA ASN A 43 -10.66 -21.73 -17.44
C ASN A 43 -9.52 -21.82 -18.43
N ILE A 44 -8.29 -21.90 -17.92
CA ILE A 44 -7.07 -22.09 -18.69
C ILE A 44 -6.46 -23.41 -18.25
N HIS A 45 -6.23 -24.29 -19.21
CA HIS A 45 -5.57 -25.58 -19.04
C HIS A 45 -4.26 -25.56 -19.82
N ILE A 46 -3.15 -25.79 -19.12
CA ILE A 46 -1.80 -25.83 -19.69
C ILE A 46 -1.28 -27.26 -19.54
N LYS A 47 -0.77 -27.85 -20.62
CA LYS A 47 -0.17 -29.17 -20.61
C LYS A 47 1.26 -29.12 -21.14
N ASN A 48 2.18 -29.76 -20.41
CA ASN A 48 3.48 -30.09 -20.96
C ASN A 48 3.33 -31.28 -21.92
N THR A 49 3.53 -31.04 -23.21
CA THR A 49 3.41 -32.05 -24.28
C THR A 49 4.65 -32.90 -24.46
N SER A 50 5.73 -32.60 -23.74
CA SER A 50 6.95 -33.41 -23.72
C SER A 50 6.72 -34.76 -23.06
N ASP A 51 7.28 -35.81 -23.65
CA ASP A 51 7.21 -37.18 -23.13
C ASP A 51 8.31 -37.49 -22.10
N SER A 52 9.38 -36.68 -22.04
CA SER A 52 10.55 -36.97 -21.20
C SER A 52 11.11 -35.79 -20.42
N GLU A 53 10.85 -34.56 -20.85
CA GLU A 53 11.45 -33.35 -20.25
C GLU A 53 10.43 -32.55 -19.44
N ALA A 54 10.82 -32.13 -18.24
CA ALA A 54 10.05 -31.14 -17.50
C ALA A 54 10.20 -29.76 -18.13
N TRP A 55 9.11 -29.01 -18.21
CA TRP A 55 9.15 -27.60 -18.59
C TRP A 55 9.30 -26.73 -17.35
N GLN A 56 10.24 -25.78 -17.38
CA GLN A 56 10.43 -24.81 -16.32
C GLN A 56 10.53 -23.39 -16.89
N GLY A 57 9.68 -22.50 -16.39
CA GLY A 57 9.65 -21.11 -16.82
C GLY A 57 8.48 -20.33 -16.23
N ILE A 58 8.19 -19.19 -16.84
CA ILE A 58 7.01 -18.36 -16.57
C ILE A 58 6.07 -18.44 -17.75
N VAL A 59 4.78 -18.64 -17.49
CA VAL A 59 3.72 -18.49 -18.51
C VAL A 59 2.98 -17.17 -18.24
N LYS A 60 3.00 -16.24 -19.20
CA LYS A 60 2.27 -14.97 -19.17
C LYS A 60 1.00 -15.07 -20.01
N VAL A 61 -0.15 -14.93 -19.36
CA VAL A 61 -1.48 -14.83 -19.98
C VAL A 61 -1.82 -13.36 -20.16
N ASN A 62 -1.88 -12.91 -21.41
CA ASN A 62 -1.93 -11.50 -21.76
C ASN A 62 -3.29 -11.14 -22.37
N TYR A 63 -3.97 -10.16 -21.78
CA TYR A 63 -5.20 -9.56 -22.30
C TYR A 63 -4.87 -8.20 -22.89
N SER A 64 -4.99 -8.06 -24.21
CA SER A 64 -4.68 -6.82 -24.93
C SER A 64 -5.91 -5.95 -25.13
N PHE A 65 -5.73 -4.64 -25.02
CA PHE A 65 -6.79 -3.64 -25.28
C PHE A 65 -6.20 -2.37 -25.89
N LYS A 66 -7.07 -1.56 -26.50
CA LYS A 66 -6.70 -0.27 -27.10
C LYS A 66 -7.11 0.88 -26.19
N ALA A 67 -6.18 1.80 -25.96
CA ALA A 67 -6.41 3.03 -25.21
C ALA A 67 -5.32 4.03 -25.54
N ASP A 68 -5.69 5.29 -25.83
CA ASP A 68 -4.72 6.36 -26.09
C ASP A 68 -4.05 6.83 -24.79
N HIS A 69 -4.80 6.82 -23.69
CA HIS A 69 -4.36 7.26 -22.37
C HIS A 69 -4.66 6.17 -21.31
N PRO A 70 -3.97 5.02 -21.38
CA PRO A 70 -4.20 3.93 -20.46
C PRO A 70 -3.83 4.32 -19.02
N ASN A 71 -4.66 3.91 -18.08
CA ASN A 71 -4.28 3.87 -16.66
C ASN A 71 -4.23 2.42 -16.20
N PHE A 72 -3.29 2.13 -15.31
CA PHE A 72 -3.11 0.80 -14.75
C PHE A 72 -3.23 0.83 -13.24
N TYR A 73 -3.84 -0.20 -12.68
CA TYR A 73 -4.01 -0.34 -11.24
C TYR A 73 -3.52 -1.72 -10.83
N LEU A 74 -2.41 -1.69 -10.10
CA LEU A 74 -1.81 -2.82 -9.39
C LEU A 74 -1.78 -2.41 -7.91
N PRO A 75 -2.82 -2.75 -7.12
CA PRO A 75 -2.98 -2.21 -5.77
C PRO A 75 -1.74 -2.39 -4.89
N GLY A 76 -1.22 -1.30 -4.32
CA GLY A 76 0.01 -1.27 -3.52
C GLY A 76 1.31 -1.14 -4.33
N PHE A 77 1.25 -1.15 -5.66
CA PHE A 77 2.41 -1.03 -6.55
C PHE A 77 2.30 0.13 -7.55
N MET A 78 1.15 0.27 -8.22
CA MET A 78 0.93 1.29 -9.26
C MET A 78 -0.53 1.72 -9.32
N TYR A 79 -0.78 3.02 -9.37
CA TYR A 79 -2.10 3.63 -9.59
C TYR A 79 -2.01 4.66 -10.71
N GLY A 80 -2.76 4.43 -11.79
CA GLY A 80 -2.68 5.26 -13.00
C GLY A 80 -1.39 5.02 -13.79
N THR A 81 -0.74 6.10 -14.22
CA THR A 81 0.64 6.03 -14.74
C THR A 81 1.71 6.16 -13.64
N ASN A 82 1.26 6.34 -12.38
CA ASN A 82 2.06 6.72 -11.23
C ASN A 82 2.99 7.91 -11.50
N GLN A 83 2.38 9.00 -12.01
CA GLN A 83 3.09 10.22 -12.43
C GLN A 83 4.13 9.98 -13.55
N GLY A 84 3.82 9.12 -14.51
CA GLY A 84 4.70 8.84 -15.66
C GLY A 84 5.02 10.07 -16.53
N GLN A 85 4.29 11.17 -16.34
CA GLN A 85 4.47 12.43 -17.07
C GLN A 85 5.45 13.40 -16.39
N GLU A 86 5.72 13.20 -15.10
CA GLU A 86 6.56 14.09 -14.28
C GLU A 86 8.07 13.86 -14.53
N PRO A 87 8.95 14.81 -14.14
CA PRO A 87 10.40 14.65 -14.26
C PRO A 87 10.90 13.31 -13.68
N ILE A 88 11.79 12.66 -14.43
CA ILE A 88 12.35 11.33 -14.11
C ILE A 88 13.41 11.42 -13.02
N ASP A 89 14.16 12.52 -12.99
CA ASP A 89 15.20 12.76 -11.99
C ASP A 89 14.56 13.28 -10.68
N VAL A 90 14.36 12.36 -9.75
CA VAL A 90 13.75 12.61 -8.44
C VAL A 90 14.52 11.87 -7.36
N VAL A 91 14.51 12.43 -6.14
CA VAL A 91 15.17 11.81 -4.97
C VAL A 91 14.54 10.44 -4.64
N ASN A 92 13.22 10.34 -4.78
CA ASN A 92 12.45 9.12 -4.48
C ASN A 92 11.87 8.51 -5.75
N ASN A 93 12.32 7.30 -6.07
CA ASN A 93 11.90 6.53 -7.22
C ASN A 93 10.69 5.65 -6.88
N TYR A 94 9.68 5.68 -7.76
CA TYR A 94 8.52 4.80 -7.70
C TYR A 94 8.28 4.19 -9.09
N PRO A 95 7.69 2.99 -9.22
CA PRO A 95 7.41 2.39 -10.52
C PRO A 95 6.52 3.32 -11.36
N ARG A 96 6.99 3.78 -12.51
CA ARG A 96 6.20 4.62 -13.43
C ARG A 96 6.02 3.93 -14.76
N ILE A 97 4.83 4.02 -15.34
CA ILE A 97 4.59 3.48 -16.68
C ILE A 97 4.57 4.60 -17.71
N ARG A 98 5.40 4.44 -18.75
CA ARG A 98 5.56 5.42 -19.83
C ARG A 98 5.93 4.72 -21.13
N GLN A 99 5.20 5.04 -22.20
CA GLN A 99 5.42 4.45 -23.52
C GLN A 99 6.77 4.82 -24.14
N GLN A 100 7.25 6.04 -23.91
CA GLN A 100 8.50 6.58 -24.45
C GLN A 100 9.46 6.98 -23.32
N SER A 101 10.76 7.07 -23.61
CA SER A 101 11.80 7.46 -22.63
C SER A 101 11.83 6.56 -21.38
N VAL A 102 12.14 5.27 -21.60
CA VAL A 102 12.30 4.25 -20.55
C VAL A 102 13.63 4.40 -19.82
N GLN A 103 13.67 5.34 -18.88
CA GLN A 103 14.75 5.50 -17.93
C GLN A 103 14.20 5.27 -16.52
N GLN A 104 14.95 4.55 -15.68
CA GLN A 104 14.61 4.38 -14.27
C GLN A 104 14.22 5.74 -13.64
N PRO A 105 13.06 5.85 -12.98
CA PRO A 105 12.21 4.73 -12.53
C PRO A 105 11.03 4.39 -13.46
N ALA A 106 11.02 4.88 -14.70
CA ALA A 106 9.99 4.62 -15.69
C ALA A 106 10.32 3.43 -16.61
N SER A 107 9.27 2.74 -17.04
CA SER A 107 9.31 1.64 -18.02
C SER A 107 8.01 1.62 -18.83
N SER A 108 8.03 1.06 -20.04
CA SER A 108 6.80 0.79 -20.82
C SER A 108 6.03 -0.42 -20.31
N TRP A 109 6.62 -1.21 -19.42
CA TRP A 109 5.98 -2.39 -18.85
C TRP A 109 6.45 -2.66 -17.43
N TRP A 110 5.64 -3.36 -16.67
CA TRP A 110 5.95 -3.79 -15.32
C TRP A 110 5.43 -5.19 -15.08
N MET A 111 6.15 -5.94 -14.26
CA MET A 111 5.73 -7.23 -13.72
C MET A 111 6.12 -7.28 -12.25
N THR A 112 5.21 -7.73 -11.40
CA THR A 112 5.44 -7.87 -9.98
C THR A 112 4.82 -9.15 -9.44
N ARG A 113 5.41 -9.66 -8.37
CA ARG A 113 4.89 -10.81 -7.63
C ARG A 113 3.53 -10.49 -7.01
N SER A 114 2.63 -11.46 -7.02
CA SER A 114 1.24 -11.30 -6.56
C SER A 114 1.09 -10.80 -5.12
N ASP A 115 1.90 -11.29 -4.18
CA ASP A 115 1.89 -10.91 -2.76
C ASP A 115 2.48 -9.53 -2.45
N ARG A 116 3.09 -8.89 -3.45
CA ARG A 116 3.51 -7.48 -3.37
C ARG A 116 2.37 -6.53 -3.66
N LEU A 117 1.27 -7.05 -4.18
CA LEU A 117 0.03 -6.32 -4.32
C LEU A 117 -0.78 -6.47 -3.04
N SER A 118 -1.45 -5.39 -2.63
CA SER A 118 -2.42 -5.48 -1.52
C SER A 118 -3.62 -6.36 -1.88
N HIS A 119 -3.92 -6.48 -3.18
CA HIS A 119 -4.96 -7.34 -3.74
C HIS A 119 -4.42 -8.01 -5.01
N PRO A 120 -4.60 -9.33 -5.21
CA PRO A 120 -4.14 -10.04 -6.41
C PRO A 120 -5.05 -9.76 -7.61
N VAL A 121 -4.94 -8.53 -8.12
CA VAL A 121 -5.73 -8.03 -9.24
C VAL A 121 -4.88 -7.07 -10.07
N ILE A 122 -5.12 -7.06 -11.36
CA ILE A 122 -4.63 -6.03 -12.27
C ILE A 122 -5.77 -5.46 -13.09
N ILE A 123 -5.76 -4.13 -13.25
CA ILE A 123 -6.83 -3.42 -13.94
C ILE A 123 -6.18 -2.44 -14.93
N GLY A 124 -6.69 -2.41 -16.16
CA GLY A 124 -6.36 -1.43 -17.18
C GLY A 124 -7.61 -0.64 -17.55
N THR A 125 -7.48 0.65 -17.82
CA THR A 125 -8.63 1.47 -18.22
C THR A 125 -8.35 2.26 -19.48
N SER A 126 -9.40 2.46 -20.29
CA SER A 126 -9.47 3.48 -21.34
C SER A 126 -10.48 4.56 -20.93
N ASP A 127 -10.76 5.52 -21.80
CA ASP A 127 -11.76 6.56 -21.56
C ASP A 127 -13.20 6.01 -21.53
N SER A 128 -13.43 4.78 -22.00
CA SER A 128 -14.76 4.19 -22.13
C SER A 128 -14.88 2.76 -21.60
N HIS A 129 -13.77 2.13 -21.19
CA HIS A 129 -13.76 0.74 -20.74
C HIS A 129 -12.82 0.54 -19.54
N VAL A 130 -13.17 -0.44 -18.72
CA VAL A 130 -12.35 -0.95 -17.62
C VAL A 130 -12.17 -2.45 -17.80
N TYR A 131 -10.90 -2.87 -17.89
CA TYR A 131 -10.47 -4.25 -18.03
C TYR A 131 -9.87 -4.72 -16.71
N GLY A 132 -10.19 -5.92 -16.25
CA GLY A 132 -9.68 -6.43 -14.98
C GLY A 132 -9.40 -7.92 -15.01
N ILE A 133 -8.37 -8.34 -14.31
CA ILE A 133 -8.03 -9.75 -14.11
C ILE A 133 -7.84 -10.00 -12.63
N ILE A 134 -8.64 -10.90 -12.08
CA ILE A 134 -8.48 -11.49 -10.75
C ILE A 134 -8.10 -12.96 -10.95
N ALA A 135 -7.05 -13.41 -10.27
CA ALA A 135 -6.57 -14.78 -10.34
C ALA A 135 -5.82 -15.15 -9.07
N SER A 136 -5.62 -16.45 -8.84
CA SER A 136 -4.96 -16.95 -7.63
C SER A 136 -3.56 -16.36 -7.46
N PRO A 137 -3.22 -15.79 -6.27
CA PRO A 137 -1.88 -15.28 -6.03
C PRO A 137 -0.82 -16.38 -5.97
N TYR A 138 -1.19 -17.62 -5.66
CA TYR A 138 -0.27 -18.73 -5.42
C TYR A 138 -0.69 -20.01 -6.14
N ILE A 139 0.29 -20.87 -6.35
CA ILE A 139 0.13 -22.29 -6.63
C ILE A 139 0.44 -23.03 -5.33
N VAL A 140 -0.41 -23.98 -5.00
CA VAL A 140 -0.27 -24.84 -3.83
C VAL A 140 -0.38 -26.30 -4.25
N GLU A 141 0.15 -27.18 -3.43
CA GLU A 141 0.01 -28.62 -3.59
C GLU A 141 -1.00 -29.16 -2.57
N GLU A 142 -1.92 -29.98 -3.07
CA GLU A 142 -2.88 -30.74 -2.28
C GLU A 142 -2.94 -32.17 -2.84
N ASN A 143 -2.65 -33.17 -2.00
CA ASN A 143 -2.61 -34.59 -2.40
C ASN A 143 -1.70 -34.89 -3.61
N GLY A 144 -0.54 -34.22 -3.70
CA GLY A 144 0.41 -34.39 -4.81
C GLY A 144 -0.02 -33.75 -6.12
N GLN A 145 -1.08 -32.94 -6.13
CA GLN A 145 -1.54 -32.19 -7.29
C GLN A 145 -1.35 -30.70 -7.10
N LEU A 146 -0.84 -30.03 -8.13
CA LEU A 146 -0.74 -28.57 -8.18
C LEU A 146 -2.12 -27.97 -8.46
N ILE A 147 -2.56 -27.05 -7.60
CA ILE A 147 -3.84 -26.35 -7.73
C ILE A 147 -3.66 -24.85 -7.42
N PRO A 148 -4.55 -23.98 -7.94
CA PRO A 148 -4.58 -22.58 -7.52
C PRO A 148 -4.98 -22.46 -6.05
N PHE A 149 -4.34 -21.56 -5.32
CA PHE A 149 -4.75 -21.20 -3.96
C PHE A 149 -6.16 -20.60 -3.93
N THR A 150 -6.95 -21.08 -2.95
CA THR A 150 -8.20 -20.46 -2.53
C THR A 150 -8.25 -20.37 -1.00
N PRO A 151 -8.96 -19.39 -0.42
CA PRO A 151 -9.08 -19.21 1.04
C PRO A 151 -9.67 -20.39 1.83
N SER A 152 -10.34 -21.34 1.18
CA SER A 152 -11.24 -22.32 1.82
C SER A 152 -10.59 -23.58 2.39
N HIS A 153 -9.25 -23.75 2.31
CA HIS A 153 -8.61 -25.03 2.65
C HIS A 153 -7.36 -24.85 3.51
N SER A 154 -7.27 -25.66 4.57
CA SER A 154 -6.30 -25.52 5.66
C SER A 154 -5.07 -26.44 5.57
N SER A 155 -4.98 -27.35 4.59
CA SER A 155 -3.95 -28.40 4.51
C SER A 155 -3.14 -28.36 3.21
N ARG A 156 -2.65 -27.18 2.82
CA ARG A 156 -1.99 -26.95 1.54
C ARG A 156 -0.53 -26.57 1.72
N HIS A 157 0.33 -27.14 0.89
CA HIS A 157 1.74 -26.76 0.84
C HIS A 157 1.94 -25.67 -0.21
N PHE A 158 2.57 -24.56 0.17
CA PHE A 158 2.94 -23.52 -0.78
C PHE A 158 3.96 -24.07 -1.79
N VAL A 159 3.74 -23.80 -3.09
CA VAL A 159 4.64 -24.23 -4.17
C VAL A 159 5.29 -23.03 -4.85
N GLN A 160 4.48 -22.09 -5.36
CA GLN A 160 4.99 -20.99 -6.16
C GLN A 160 4.10 -19.74 -6.11
N TYR A 161 4.72 -18.56 -6.16
CA TYR A 161 4.06 -17.29 -6.38
C TYR A 161 3.72 -17.08 -7.86
N ASN A 162 2.56 -16.51 -8.10
CA ASN A 162 2.17 -15.99 -9.41
C ASN A 162 2.51 -14.50 -9.51
N GLY A 163 2.23 -13.90 -10.66
CA GLY A 163 2.51 -12.49 -10.91
C GLY A 163 1.42 -11.80 -11.71
N PHE A 164 1.54 -10.48 -11.75
CA PHE A 164 0.71 -9.61 -12.56
C PHE A 164 1.61 -8.65 -13.33
N ALA A 165 1.21 -8.30 -14.57
CA ALA A 165 1.99 -7.41 -15.41
C ALA A 165 1.11 -6.47 -16.24
N CYS A 166 1.57 -5.24 -16.42
CA CYS A 166 0.99 -4.27 -17.35
C CYS A 166 2.00 -3.84 -18.39
N GLU A 167 1.52 -3.48 -19.57
CA GLU A 167 2.35 -3.02 -20.67
C GLU A 167 1.60 -1.94 -21.46
N THR A 168 2.32 -0.89 -21.84
CA THR A 168 1.86 0.15 -22.74
C THR A 168 2.80 0.28 -23.93
N ALA A 169 2.25 0.19 -25.13
CA ALA A 169 2.94 0.39 -26.39
C ALA A 169 2.08 1.26 -27.31
N THR A 170 2.66 1.72 -28.42
CA THR A 170 1.99 2.66 -29.35
C THR A 170 0.66 2.15 -29.87
N ASP A 171 0.56 0.85 -30.18
CA ASP A 171 -0.61 0.29 -30.87
C ASP A 171 -1.40 -0.70 -30.02
N SER A 172 -0.93 -1.00 -28.81
CA SER A 172 -1.56 -1.97 -27.91
C SER A 172 -1.13 -1.73 -26.47
N ASN A 173 -2.09 -1.90 -25.55
CA ASN A 173 -1.84 -2.01 -24.13
C ASN A 173 -2.20 -3.42 -23.68
N SER A 174 -1.70 -3.84 -22.52
CA SER A 174 -2.14 -5.10 -21.94
C SER A 174 -2.09 -5.12 -20.42
N ILE A 175 -2.95 -5.97 -19.88
CA ILE A 175 -2.88 -6.49 -18.52
C ILE A 175 -2.65 -7.99 -18.59
N SER A 176 -1.94 -8.54 -17.61
CA SER A 176 -1.54 -9.95 -17.64
C SER A 176 -1.52 -10.55 -16.26
N TYR A 177 -1.77 -11.86 -16.23
CA TYR A 177 -1.51 -12.75 -15.11
C TYR A 177 -0.43 -13.76 -15.50
N THR A 178 0.41 -14.17 -14.55
CA THR A 178 1.52 -15.08 -14.84
C THR A 178 1.60 -16.25 -13.86
N LEU A 179 1.89 -17.45 -14.37
CA LEU A 179 2.35 -18.57 -13.57
C LEU A 179 3.85 -18.48 -13.38
N GLY A 180 4.31 -18.42 -12.13
CA GLY A 180 5.62 -17.88 -11.81
C GLY A 180 5.64 -16.35 -11.88
N TYR A 181 6.77 -15.72 -11.55
CA TYR A 181 6.86 -14.26 -11.48
C TYR A 181 8.26 -13.72 -11.77
N GLN A 182 8.36 -12.44 -12.12
CA GLN A 182 9.58 -11.65 -11.92
C GLN A 182 9.19 -10.30 -11.31
N ASN A 183 10.17 -9.59 -10.75
CA ASN A 183 10.01 -8.19 -10.37
C ASN A 183 10.78 -7.35 -11.38
N ALA A 184 10.10 -6.96 -12.45
CA ALA A 184 10.73 -6.45 -13.66
C ALA A 184 10.04 -5.18 -14.20
N PRO A 185 10.78 -4.30 -14.89
CA PRO A 185 12.23 -4.39 -15.18
C PRO A 185 13.13 -3.97 -14.01
N TYR A 186 12.56 -3.38 -12.96
CA TYR A 186 13.29 -2.97 -11.76
C TYR A 186 12.65 -3.53 -10.49
N PHE A 187 13.49 -3.83 -9.51
CA PHE A 187 13.13 -4.22 -8.17
C PHE A 187 13.28 -3.03 -7.22
N PHE A 188 12.17 -2.58 -6.65
CA PHE A 188 12.15 -1.54 -5.61
C PHE A 188 12.19 -2.22 -4.24
N LYS A 189 13.27 -1.97 -3.48
CA LYS A 189 13.33 -2.32 -2.05
C LYS A 189 12.82 -1.16 -1.20
N ARG A 190 13.18 0.07 -1.60
CA ARG A 190 12.77 1.37 -1.04
C ARG A 190 12.86 2.40 -2.17
N ALA A 191 12.25 3.57 -2.00
CA ALA A 191 12.22 4.59 -3.05
C ALA A 191 13.62 5.08 -3.50
N ASP A 192 14.63 4.99 -2.65
CA ASP A 192 16.03 5.30 -2.94
C ASP A 192 16.89 4.05 -3.25
N ILE A 193 16.35 2.84 -3.10
CA ILE A 193 17.04 1.57 -3.34
C ILE A 193 16.29 0.79 -4.44
N VAL A 194 16.68 1.08 -5.69
CA VAL A 194 16.16 0.44 -6.89
C VAL A 194 17.27 -0.35 -7.57
N LYS A 195 16.96 -1.59 -7.98
CA LYS A 195 17.92 -2.48 -8.67
C LYS A 195 17.32 -2.98 -9.99
N PRO A 196 18.11 -3.18 -11.05
CA PRO A 196 17.66 -3.91 -12.23
C PRO A 196 17.15 -5.31 -11.86
N CYS A 197 16.15 -5.80 -12.59
CA CYS A 197 15.69 -7.18 -12.46
C CYS A 197 16.86 -8.13 -12.79
N PRO A 198 17.21 -9.07 -11.90
CA PRO A 198 18.21 -10.09 -12.22
C PRO A 198 17.68 -11.02 -13.31
N PRO A 199 18.57 -11.81 -13.95
CA PRO A 199 18.17 -12.91 -14.83
C PRO A 199 17.19 -13.86 -14.13
N LEU A 200 16.28 -14.46 -14.89
CA LEU A 200 15.27 -15.37 -14.37
C LEU A 200 15.91 -16.53 -13.60
N GLN A 201 15.49 -16.72 -12.36
CA GLN A 201 15.94 -17.78 -11.47
C GLN A 201 14.93 -18.93 -11.42
N SER A 202 15.37 -20.11 -11.01
CA SER A 202 14.51 -21.31 -10.99
C SER A 202 13.37 -21.21 -9.95
N ASP A 203 13.62 -20.55 -8.82
CA ASP A 203 12.63 -20.31 -7.74
C ASP A 203 11.53 -19.32 -8.13
N GLN A 204 11.68 -18.65 -9.27
CA GLN A 204 10.69 -17.74 -9.87
C GLN A 204 9.80 -18.43 -10.93
N CYS A 205 10.15 -19.66 -11.31
CA CYS A 205 9.50 -20.41 -12.37
C CYS A 205 8.51 -21.43 -11.81
N ILE A 206 7.44 -21.72 -12.56
CA ILE A 206 6.69 -22.97 -12.37
C ILE A 206 7.47 -24.10 -13.06
N THR A 207 7.41 -25.30 -12.48
CA THR A 207 7.91 -26.54 -13.11
C THR A 207 6.73 -27.46 -13.38
N LEU A 208 6.57 -27.86 -14.64
CA LEU A 208 5.59 -28.86 -15.09
C LEU A 208 6.34 -30.11 -15.56
N PRO A 209 6.23 -31.25 -14.86
CA PRO A 209 6.80 -32.52 -15.31
C PRO A 209 6.34 -32.91 -16.72
N ALA A 210 7.07 -33.81 -17.37
CA ALA A 210 6.67 -34.39 -18.65
C ALA A 210 5.24 -34.95 -18.59
N GLY A 211 4.41 -34.61 -19.57
CA GLY A 211 3.01 -35.01 -19.64
C GLY A 211 2.05 -34.37 -18.62
N ALA A 212 2.55 -33.61 -17.64
CA ALA A 212 1.72 -33.01 -16.60
C ALA A 212 0.89 -31.84 -17.12
N ASP A 213 -0.27 -31.64 -16.50
CA ASP A 213 -1.15 -30.50 -16.75
C ASP A 213 -1.38 -29.65 -15.48
N TYR A 214 -1.78 -28.41 -15.70
CA TYR A 214 -2.18 -27.48 -14.67
C TYR A 214 -3.36 -26.64 -15.16
N SER A 215 -4.40 -26.57 -14.35
CA SER A 215 -5.62 -25.81 -14.65
C SER A 215 -5.89 -24.74 -13.59
N PHE A 216 -6.35 -23.58 -14.04
CA PHE A 216 -6.78 -22.50 -13.16
C PHE A 216 -7.88 -21.67 -13.82
N THR A 217 -8.63 -20.96 -12.99
CA THR A 217 -9.69 -20.05 -13.43
C THR A 217 -9.27 -18.61 -13.19
N MET A 218 -9.48 -17.76 -14.19
CA MET A 218 -9.35 -16.31 -14.08
C MET A 218 -10.74 -15.68 -14.11
N THR A 219 -10.99 -14.74 -13.21
CA THR A 219 -12.16 -13.86 -13.29
C THR A 219 -11.76 -12.60 -14.07
N VAL A 220 -12.43 -12.36 -15.19
CA VAL A 220 -12.02 -11.36 -16.19
C VAL A 220 -13.16 -10.37 -16.43
N TYR A 221 -12.85 -9.09 -16.22
CA TYR A 221 -13.75 -7.97 -16.43
C TYR A 221 -13.43 -7.29 -17.74
N ASP A 222 -14.49 -6.96 -18.49
CA ASP A 222 -14.46 -6.20 -19.73
C ASP A 222 -15.70 -5.29 -19.73
N VAL A 223 -15.57 -4.17 -19.01
CA VAL A 223 -16.72 -3.35 -18.59
C VAL A 223 -16.73 -2.05 -19.38
N ALA A 224 -17.77 -1.83 -20.18
CA ALA A 224 -18.04 -0.52 -20.76
C ALA A 224 -18.39 0.48 -19.65
N SER A 225 -17.48 1.39 -19.35
CA SER A 225 -17.65 2.44 -18.34
C SER A 225 -16.65 3.57 -18.55
N SER A 226 -17.13 4.82 -18.51
CA SER A 226 -16.29 6.02 -18.49
C SER A 226 -15.89 6.46 -17.07
N SER A 227 -16.43 5.82 -16.04
CA SER A 227 -16.15 6.17 -14.64
C SER A 227 -14.96 5.39 -14.12
N ARG A 228 -13.90 6.12 -13.73
CA ARG A 228 -12.73 5.52 -13.04
C ARG A 228 -13.08 4.85 -11.71
N LEU A 229 -14.22 5.19 -11.10
CA LEU A 229 -14.67 4.57 -9.86
C LEU A 229 -15.05 3.08 -10.04
N THR A 230 -15.28 2.64 -11.28
CA THR A 230 -15.53 1.23 -11.62
C THR A 230 -14.39 0.31 -11.12
N VAL A 231 -13.15 0.81 -11.09
CA VAL A 231 -11.98 0.12 -10.55
C VAL A 231 -12.22 -0.36 -9.11
N HIS A 232 -12.92 0.43 -8.28
CA HIS A 232 -13.20 0.07 -6.89
C HIS A 232 -14.10 -1.16 -6.76
N HIS A 233 -15.04 -1.37 -7.69
CA HIS A 233 -15.89 -2.55 -7.68
C HIS A 233 -15.08 -3.82 -7.93
N ILE A 234 -14.14 -3.78 -8.87
CA ILE A 234 -13.25 -4.91 -9.18
C ILE A 234 -12.30 -5.19 -8.01
N ILE A 235 -11.71 -4.16 -7.40
CA ILE A 235 -10.86 -4.32 -6.20
C ILE A 235 -11.67 -4.93 -5.05
N LYS A 236 -12.90 -4.47 -4.83
CA LYS A 236 -13.81 -5.00 -3.82
C LYS A 236 -14.17 -6.47 -4.09
N ALA A 237 -14.41 -6.83 -5.35
CA ALA A 237 -14.64 -8.23 -5.73
C ALA A 237 -13.40 -9.10 -5.45
N CYS A 238 -12.19 -8.60 -5.75
CA CYS A 238 -10.94 -9.28 -5.43
C CYS A 238 -10.76 -9.47 -3.92
N TYR A 239 -11.07 -8.44 -3.13
CA TYR A 239 -11.09 -8.54 -1.67
C TYR A 239 -11.96 -9.71 -1.22
N TYR A 240 -13.23 -9.77 -1.62
CA TYR A 240 -14.10 -10.87 -1.18
C TYR A 240 -13.71 -12.25 -1.74
N ALA A 241 -13.04 -12.31 -2.89
CA ALA A 241 -12.56 -13.58 -3.46
C ALA A 241 -11.42 -14.20 -2.65
N PHE A 242 -10.55 -13.38 -2.04
CA PHE A 242 -9.35 -13.86 -1.35
C PHE A 242 -9.27 -13.51 0.14
N HIS A 243 -10.20 -12.70 0.66
CA HIS A 243 -10.21 -12.30 2.05
C HIS A 243 -10.47 -13.51 2.95
N GLN A 244 -9.55 -13.72 3.89
CA GLN A 244 -9.76 -14.57 5.04
C GLN A 244 -10.06 -13.68 6.23
N ALA A 245 -11.15 -13.97 6.93
CA ALA A 245 -11.40 -13.34 8.22
C ALA A 245 -10.20 -13.58 9.15
N PRO A 246 -9.85 -12.61 10.01
CA PRO A 246 -8.87 -12.84 11.06
C PRO A 246 -9.24 -14.10 11.86
N ARG A 247 -8.22 -14.83 12.32
CA ARG A 247 -8.46 -15.99 13.20
C ARG A 247 -9.02 -15.49 14.53
N ASP A 248 -10.12 -16.09 14.98
CA ASP A 248 -10.68 -15.83 16.30
C ASP A 248 -9.86 -16.56 17.37
N ILE A 249 -8.82 -15.89 17.90
CA ILE A 249 -7.88 -16.46 18.88
C ILE A 249 -8.15 -15.94 20.30
N SER A 250 -8.64 -14.71 20.44
CA SER A 250 -8.86 -14.06 21.74
C SER A 250 -10.02 -13.08 21.66
N SER A 251 -10.54 -12.65 22.81
CA SER A 251 -11.49 -11.55 22.85
C SER A 251 -10.84 -10.23 22.44
N ILE A 252 -11.65 -9.25 22.03
CA ILE A 252 -11.19 -7.89 21.74
C ILE A 252 -10.52 -7.28 22.98
N GLU A 253 -11.08 -7.51 24.17
CA GLU A 253 -10.53 -6.99 25.43
C GLU A 253 -9.14 -7.55 25.74
N GLU A 254 -8.94 -8.86 25.58
CA GLU A 254 -7.65 -9.50 25.77
C GLU A 254 -6.63 -9.00 24.74
N CYS A 255 -7.06 -8.84 23.49
CA CYS A 255 -6.22 -8.30 22.42
C CYS A 255 -5.76 -6.87 22.72
N VAL A 256 -6.69 -5.97 23.07
CA VAL A 256 -6.40 -4.58 23.44
C VAL A 256 -5.46 -4.53 24.65
N THR A 257 -5.73 -5.33 25.68
CA THR A 257 -4.89 -5.41 26.89
C THR A 257 -3.46 -5.78 26.52
N LYS A 258 -3.27 -6.86 25.76
CA LYS A 258 -1.94 -7.33 25.34
C LYS A 258 -1.20 -6.29 24.48
N ILE A 259 -1.87 -5.69 23.51
CA ILE A 259 -1.28 -4.67 22.63
C ILE A 259 -0.88 -3.44 23.46
N SER A 260 -1.78 -2.93 24.31
CA SER A 260 -1.48 -1.75 25.14
C SER A 260 -0.35 -2.03 26.14
N GLN A 261 -0.27 -3.23 26.71
CA GLN A 261 0.79 -3.60 27.63
C GLN A 261 2.15 -3.67 26.93
N ALA A 262 2.20 -4.25 25.72
CA ALA A 262 3.42 -4.27 24.91
C ALA A 262 3.89 -2.84 24.60
N ILE A 263 3.00 -1.96 24.13
CA ILE A 263 3.35 -0.56 23.86
C ILE A 263 3.83 0.15 25.13
N ALA A 264 3.15 -0.06 26.27
CA ALA A 264 3.50 0.56 27.54
C ALA A 264 4.86 0.12 28.08
N ASN A 265 5.28 -1.11 27.78
CA ASN A 265 6.55 -1.69 28.22
C ASN A 265 7.70 -1.36 27.28
N ASP A 266 7.45 -1.47 25.98
CA ASP A 266 8.51 -1.51 24.96
C ASP A 266 8.69 -0.19 24.21
N ALA A 267 7.65 0.65 24.15
CA ALA A 267 7.67 1.91 23.39
C ALA A 267 7.70 3.15 24.28
N TYR A 268 7.35 3.06 25.58
CA TYR A 268 7.37 4.20 26.48
C TYR A 268 8.78 4.50 26.98
N ILE A 269 9.18 5.77 26.95
CA ILE A 269 10.49 6.26 27.38
C ILE A 269 10.29 7.13 28.64
N PRO A 270 10.43 6.57 29.86
CA PRO A 270 10.08 7.27 31.09
C PRO A 270 10.87 8.56 31.30
N SER A 271 12.17 8.58 30.98
CA SER A 271 13.05 9.74 31.16
C SER A 271 12.66 10.93 30.28
N GLN A 272 11.91 10.68 29.20
CA GLN A 272 11.50 11.69 28.23
C GLN A 272 9.99 11.93 28.23
N CYS A 273 9.22 11.15 29.01
CA CYS A 273 7.75 11.21 29.06
C CYS A 273 7.14 11.20 27.65
N GLN A 274 7.47 10.15 26.87
CA GLN A 274 6.98 10.00 25.50
C GLN A 274 6.93 8.54 25.05
N TYR A 275 6.15 8.26 24.01
CA TYR A 275 6.20 7.00 23.26
C TYR A 275 7.07 7.14 22.01
N SER A 276 7.74 6.06 21.64
CA SER A 276 8.42 5.91 20.35
C SER A 276 7.88 4.72 19.57
N GLY A 277 7.24 4.98 18.44
CA GLY A 277 6.80 3.99 17.46
C GLY A 277 7.86 3.63 16.43
N MET A 278 9.10 4.11 16.58
CA MET A 278 10.18 3.91 15.62
C MET A 278 11.42 3.33 16.30
N VAL A 279 11.97 2.27 15.71
CA VAL A 279 13.16 1.57 16.20
C VAL A 279 14.24 1.66 15.13
N HIS A 280 15.47 1.97 15.52
CA HIS A 280 16.64 1.94 14.66
C HIS A 280 17.09 0.50 14.41
N ASP A 281 17.91 0.27 13.38
CA ASP A 281 18.40 -1.07 13.03
C ASP A 281 19.21 -1.74 14.16
N ASP A 282 19.77 -0.96 15.08
CA ASP A 282 20.49 -1.43 16.27
C ASP A 282 19.56 -1.78 17.46
N GLY A 283 18.25 -1.63 17.29
CA GLY A 283 17.25 -1.88 18.31
C GLY A 283 16.96 -0.70 19.25
N SER A 284 17.66 0.43 19.10
CA SER A 284 17.39 1.63 19.91
C SER A 284 16.12 2.36 19.48
N LEU A 285 15.41 2.96 20.43
CA LEU A 285 14.20 3.74 20.15
C LEU A 285 14.55 5.11 19.58
N ASN A 286 13.81 5.56 18.56
CA ASN A 286 13.92 6.90 18.04
C ASN A 286 13.26 7.90 19.01
N THR A 287 14.04 8.83 19.53
CA THR A 287 13.61 9.76 20.58
C THR A 287 13.08 11.10 20.05
N ILE A 288 12.95 11.25 18.73
CA ILE A 288 12.42 12.47 18.12
C ILE A 288 10.99 12.70 18.60
N PHE A 289 10.80 13.84 19.25
CA PHE A 289 9.49 14.28 19.69
C PHE A 289 8.59 14.56 18.49
N SER A 290 7.31 14.25 18.65
CA SER A 290 6.29 14.52 17.64
C SER A 290 5.04 15.05 18.34
N PHE A 291 4.50 16.16 17.84
CA PHE A 291 3.17 16.62 18.26
C PHE A 291 2.10 15.56 17.96
N SER A 292 2.14 14.99 16.75
CA SER A 292 1.28 13.89 16.29
C SER A 292 1.90 13.20 15.07
N TRP A 293 1.46 11.96 14.77
CA TRP A 293 1.70 11.14 13.57
C TRP A 293 2.39 9.80 13.87
N THR A 294 3.72 9.79 13.98
CA THR A 294 4.47 8.56 14.28
C THR A 294 4.59 8.27 15.77
N ASN A 295 4.51 9.32 16.59
CA ASN A 295 4.57 9.29 18.05
C ASN A 295 3.47 10.22 18.63
N GLY A 296 3.70 10.79 19.82
CA GLY A 296 2.90 11.87 20.37
C GLY A 296 1.44 11.51 20.59
N LEU A 297 0.52 12.41 20.21
CA LEU A 297 -0.93 12.21 20.42
C LEU A 297 -1.49 11.01 19.65
N ALA A 298 -0.90 10.64 18.51
CA ALA A 298 -1.33 9.49 17.73
C ALA A 298 -1.10 8.14 18.43
N VAL A 299 -0.23 8.10 19.45
CA VAL A 299 0.00 6.92 20.30
C VAL A 299 -0.61 7.13 21.69
N ALA A 300 -0.40 8.29 22.30
CA ALA A 300 -0.86 8.57 23.66
C ALA A 300 -2.38 8.48 23.80
N VAL A 301 -3.15 8.94 22.81
CA VAL A 301 -4.62 8.92 22.90
C VAL A 301 -5.21 7.51 22.76
N PRO A 302 -4.77 6.66 21.81
CA PRO A 302 -5.14 5.25 21.84
C PRO A 302 -4.76 4.54 23.15
N MET A 303 -3.60 4.85 23.73
CA MET A 303 -3.18 4.30 25.01
C MET A 303 -4.04 4.78 26.17
N LEU A 304 -4.45 6.05 26.18
CA LEU A 304 -5.42 6.58 27.14
C LEU A 304 -6.76 5.84 27.05
N ILE A 305 -7.30 5.69 25.83
CA ILE A 305 -8.56 4.99 25.61
C ILE A 305 -8.46 3.52 26.03
N ALA A 306 -7.33 2.86 25.75
CA ALA A 306 -7.07 1.49 26.19
C ALA A 306 -7.02 1.41 27.72
N ALA A 307 -6.34 2.34 28.39
CA ALA A 307 -6.26 2.40 29.84
C ALA A 307 -7.62 2.61 30.50
N LEU A 308 -8.43 3.54 30.00
CA LEU A 308 -9.79 3.80 30.50
C LEU A 308 -10.70 2.58 30.37
N ARG A 309 -10.55 1.79 29.31
CA ARG A 309 -11.37 0.59 29.05
C ARG A 309 -10.89 -0.65 29.77
N THR A 310 -9.59 -0.77 30.01
CA THR A 310 -8.98 -1.91 30.71
C THR A 310 -8.71 -1.60 32.19
N HIS A 311 -9.04 -0.39 32.65
CA HIS A 311 -8.80 0.12 34.00
C HIS A 311 -7.33 0.03 34.44
N SER A 312 -6.40 0.28 33.50
CA SER A 312 -4.96 0.24 33.76
C SER A 312 -4.43 1.61 34.18
N GLU A 313 -4.27 1.82 35.49
CA GLU A 313 -3.75 3.07 36.05
C GLU A 313 -2.33 3.39 35.55
N ALA A 314 -1.47 2.39 35.41
CA ALA A 314 -0.10 2.60 34.95
C ALA A 314 -0.07 3.16 33.52
N ILE A 315 -0.88 2.60 32.62
CA ILE A 315 -0.95 3.07 31.22
C ILE A 315 -1.63 4.44 31.16
N TYR A 316 -2.65 4.67 31.99
CA TYR A 316 -3.31 5.97 32.12
C TYR A 316 -2.29 7.07 32.46
N GLN A 317 -1.47 6.86 33.49
CA GLN A 317 -0.45 7.82 33.91
C GLN A 317 0.61 8.10 32.84
N GLN A 318 1.04 7.08 32.10
CA GLN A 318 1.95 7.27 30.97
C GLN A 318 1.30 8.13 29.88
N ALA A 319 0.11 7.76 29.42
CA ALA A 319 -0.61 8.45 28.37
C ALA A 319 -0.89 9.92 28.73
N MET A 320 -1.39 10.15 29.96
CA MET A 320 -1.62 11.50 30.48
C MET A 320 -0.33 12.29 30.62
N GLY A 321 0.77 11.65 31.03
CA GLY A 321 2.09 12.30 31.06
C GLY A 321 2.49 12.85 29.69
N VAL A 322 2.31 12.05 28.62
CA VAL A 322 2.62 12.47 27.25
C VAL A 322 1.68 13.59 26.78
N ILE A 323 0.35 13.44 26.99
CA ILE A 323 -0.64 14.46 26.59
C ILE A 323 -0.34 15.78 27.32
N ASN A 324 -0.10 15.73 28.63
CA ASN A 324 0.24 16.90 29.43
C ASN A 324 1.55 17.55 28.96
N LYS A 325 2.57 16.77 28.61
CA LYS A 325 3.80 17.33 28.02
C LYS A 325 3.50 18.08 26.72
N ILE A 326 2.67 17.53 25.86
CA ILE A 326 2.32 18.10 24.55
C ILE A 326 1.51 19.39 24.69
N ILE A 327 0.45 19.41 25.50
CA ILE A 327 -0.40 20.61 25.65
C ILE A 327 0.35 21.77 26.33
N HIS A 328 1.36 21.48 27.16
CA HIS A 328 2.20 22.48 27.82
C HIS A 328 3.49 22.77 27.05
N THR A 329 3.66 22.18 25.86
CA THR A 329 4.77 22.52 24.96
C THR A 329 4.62 23.95 24.45
N PRO A 330 5.71 24.73 24.35
CA PRO A 330 5.65 26.07 23.81
C PRO A 330 5.00 26.13 22.42
N PHE A 331 4.14 27.11 22.23
CA PHE A 331 3.57 27.43 20.92
C PHE A 331 4.49 28.42 20.21
N ASN A 332 4.44 28.44 18.88
CA ASN A 332 5.14 29.44 18.10
C ASN A 332 4.56 30.82 18.41
N ALA A 333 5.33 31.66 19.09
CA ALA A 333 4.89 32.97 19.57
C ALA A 333 4.46 33.93 18.45
N ASN A 334 4.92 33.71 17.22
CA ASN A 334 4.58 34.58 16.09
C ASN A 334 3.17 34.34 15.55
N ASN A 335 2.68 33.11 15.65
CA ASN A 335 1.46 32.70 14.94
C ASN A 335 0.48 31.87 15.77
N GLY A 336 0.86 31.43 16.98
CA GLY A 336 -0.01 30.66 17.87
C GLY A 336 -0.26 29.21 17.43
N LEU A 337 0.52 28.66 16.49
CA LEU A 337 0.49 27.24 16.15
C LEU A 337 1.49 26.45 17.02
N PRO A 338 1.17 25.21 17.42
CA PRO A 338 2.12 24.39 18.15
C PRO A 338 3.29 23.99 17.25
N TYR A 339 4.47 23.87 17.84
CA TYR A 339 5.61 23.25 17.17
C TYR A 339 5.38 21.75 17.01
N THR A 340 5.79 21.21 15.88
CA THR A 340 5.57 19.79 15.56
C THR A 340 6.67 18.86 16.07
N SER A 341 7.82 19.40 16.50
CA SER A 341 8.99 18.69 17.03
C SER A 341 9.74 19.54 18.08
N PHE A 342 10.78 18.98 18.69
CA PHE A 342 11.81 19.70 19.45
C PHE A 342 13.18 19.55 18.77
N ASP A 343 14.06 20.53 18.97
CA ASP A 343 15.49 20.41 18.68
C ASP A 343 16.24 19.70 19.83
N ASP A 344 17.54 19.46 19.64
CA ASP A 344 18.42 18.80 20.64
C ASP A 344 18.56 19.58 21.95
N HIS A 345 18.12 20.84 21.98
CA HIS A 345 18.12 21.72 23.15
C HIS A 345 16.75 21.81 23.82
N GLY A 346 15.73 21.13 23.30
CA GLY A 346 14.36 21.16 23.80
C GLY A 346 13.55 22.38 23.36
N ASN A 347 14.04 23.18 22.41
CA ASN A 347 13.27 24.28 21.85
C ASN A 347 12.28 23.75 20.81
N GLY A 348 11.07 24.32 20.80
CA GLY A 348 10.07 23.97 19.80
C GLY A 348 10.55 24.28 18.37
N THR A 349 10.36 23.34 17.46
CA THR A 349 10.75 23.46 16.06
C THR A 349 9.76 22.75 15.15
N ASN A 350 9.69 23.16 13.88
CA ASN A 350 8.98 22.40 12.84
C ASN A 350 9.93 21.53 12.01
N ALA A 351 11.22 21.53 12.33
CA ALA A 351 12.25 20.67 11.75
C ALA A 351 12.20 19.26 12.38
N GLY A 352 11.16 18.49 12.06
CA GLY A 352 11.11 17.06 12.41
C GLY A 352 11.94 16.21 11.45
N TRP A 353 11.92 14.88 11.64
CA TRP A 353 12.63 13.93 10.76
C TRP A 353 12.16 13.99 9.29
N TRP A 354 10.99 14.56 9.02
CA TRP A 354 10.41 14.75 7.69
C TRP A 354 10.88 16.02 6.99
N LEU A 355 11.66 16.90 7.63
CA LEU A 355 12.05 18.20 7.05
C LEU A 355 12.70 18.03 5.67
N ASP A 356 13.61 17.08 5.54
CA ASP A 356 14.34 16.81 4.28
C ASP A 356 13.43 16.28 3.17
N GLN A 357 12.20 15.90 3.50
CA GLN A 357 11.17 15.45 2.55
C GLN A 357 10.19 16.56 2.15
N THR A 358 10.32 17.75 2.74
CA THR A 358 9.46 18.91 2.43
C THR A 358 10.24 19.95 1.64
N ILE A 359 9.61 20.53 0.61
CA ILE A 359 10.23 21.59 -0.21
C ILE A 359 10.34 22.88 0.61
N ASN A 360 9.29 23.19 1.37
CA ASN A 360 9.23 24.39 2.21
C ASN A 360 9.18 24.03 3.69
N ARG A 361 10.03 24.70 4.48
CA ARG A 361 9.99 24.62 5.93
C ARG A 361 8.76 25.35 6.48
N GLY A 362 8.00 24.68 7.34
CA GLY A 362 6.86 25.26 8.04
C GLY A 362 6.12 24.26 8.92
N HIS A 363 4.99 24.67 9.49
CA HIS A 363 4.15 23.76 10.25
C HIS A 363 3.40 22.82 9.29
N ALA A 364 3.57 21.52 9.47
CA ALA A 364 2.87 20.52 8.67
C ALA A 364 1.38 20.49 9.02
N GLY A 365 0.52 20.88 8.08
CA GLY A 365 -0.91 21.00 8.25
C GLY A 365 -1.58 19.70 8.68
N TYR A 366 -1.15 18.57 8.12
CA TYR A 366 -1.68 17.25 8.49
C TYR A 366 -1.33 16.86 9.94
N ILE A 367 -0.12 17.19 10.42
CA ILE A 367 0.29 16.91 11.81
C ILE A 367 -0.56 17.75 12.78
N LEU A 368 -0.76 19.03 12.46
CA LEU A 368 -1.59 19.92 13.25
C LEU A 368 -3.04 19.43 13.31
N GLY A 369 -3.65 19.16 12.15
CA GLY A 369 -5.03 18.68 12.07
C GLY A 369 -5.22 17.34 12.81
N GLN A 370 -4.29 16.40 12.62
CA GLN A 370 -4.33 15.11 13.31
C GLN A 370 -4.16 15.25 14.82
N GLY A 371 -3.24 16.10 15.29
CA GLY A 371 -3.04 16.33 16.71
C GLY A 371 -4.28 16.94 17.37
N ILE A 372 -4.94 17.91 16.73
CA ILE A 372 -6.20 18.47 17.25
C ILE A 372 -7.31 17.43 17.27
N PHE A 373 -7.44 16.60 16.22
CA PHE A 373 -8.39 15.49 16.22
C PHE A 373 -8.18 14.55 17.41
N TYR A 374 -6.93 14.15 17.68
CA TYR A 374 -6.62 13.27 18.81
C TYR A 374 -6.83 13.95 20.16
N LEU A 375 -6.48 15.23 20.31
CA LEU A 375 -6.74 15.97 21.55
C LEU A 375 -8.23 16.03 21.88
N LEU A 376 -9.08 16.32 20.88
CA LEU A 376 -10.53 16.32 21.05
C LEU A 376 -11.10 14.91 21.32
N LYS A 377 -10.49 13.87 20.74
CA LYS A 377 -10.82 12.48 21.07
C LYS A 377 -10.47 12.16 22.53
N ALA A 378 -9.29 12.55 23.00
CA ALA A 378 -8.88 12.36 24.39
C ALA A 378 -9.87 13.04 25.34
N TYR A 379 -10.19 14.33 25.09
CA TYR A 379 -11.19 15.08 25.85
C TYR A 379 -12.51 14.33 25.96
N HIS A 380 -13.04 13.87 24.81
CA HIS A 380 -14.32 13.15 24.78
C HIS A 380 -14.29 11.87 25.62
N TYR A 381 -13.18 11.15 25.62
CA TYR A 381 -13.06 9.89 26.35
C TYR A 381 -12.82 10.07 27.85
N GLU A 382 -12.03 11.07 28.25
CA GLU A 382 -11.90 11.47 29.66
C GLU A 382 -13.27 11.85 30.24
N GLN A 383 -14.01 12.72 29.56
CA GLN A 383 -15.35 13.11 30.02
C GLN A 383 -16.30 11.92 30.08
N LYS A 384 -16.30 11.06 29.05
CA LYS A 384 -17.29 9.98 28.92
C LYS A 384 -17.02 8.79 29.83
N LEU A 385 -15.77 8.40 30.02
CA LEU A 385 -15.40 7.17 30.74
C LEU A 385 -14.80 7.44 32.12
N HIS A 386 -14.32 8.65 32.36
CA HIS A 386 -13.61 9.02 33.59
C HIS A 386 -14.27 10.18 34.36
N ASP A 387 -15.24 10.87 33.76
CA ASP A 387 -15.92 12.04 34.33
C ASP A 387 -14.97 13.20 34.67
N VAL A 388 -13.92 13.38 33.85
CA VAL A 388 -12.94 14.47 33.98
C VAL A 388 -13.12 15.48 32.85
N ASP A 389 -13.17 16.76 33.20
CA ASP A 389 -13.24 17.87 32.23
C ASP A 389 -11.86 18.53 32.05
N HIS A 390 -11.50 18.80 30.80
CA HIS A 390 -10.24 19.45 30.39
C HIS A 390 -10.52 20.72 29.57
N PRO A 391 -10.92 21.84 30.21
CA PRO A 391 -11.27 23.08 29.50
C PRO A 391 -10.08 23.71 28.77
N ASP A 392 -8.86 23.46 29.25
CA ASP A 392 -7.60 23.85 28.62
C ASP A 392 -7.39 23.15 27.27
N TRP A 393 -7.72 21.87 27.15
CA TRP A 393 -7.60 21.13 25.88
C TRP A 393 -8.54 21.70 24.82
N ILE A 394 -9.77 22.02 25.21
CA ILE A 394 -10.76 22.68 24.33
C ILE A 394 -10.29 24.07 23.92
N HIS A 395 -9.73 24.85 24.84
CA HIS A 395 -9.20 26.17 24.54
C HIS A 395 -8.07 26.10 23.51
N ILE A 396 -7.13 25.17 23.67
CA ILE A 396 -6.04 24.94 22.71
C ILE A 396 -6.60 24.53 21.35
N ALA A 397 -7.49 23.55 21.30
CA ALA A 397 -8.08 23.08 20.05
C ALA A 397 -8.77 24.20 19.28
N ASN A 398 -9.59 25.01 19.97
CA ASN A 398 -10.26 26.16 19.37
C ASN A 398 -9.26 27.19 18.81
N SER A 399 -8.21 27.48 19.59
CA SER A 399 -7.19 28.46 19.20
C SER A 399 -6.43 28.02 17.94
N VAL A 400 -6.02 26.75 17.88
CA VAL A 400 -5.33 26.19 16.71
C VAL A 400 -6.26 26.11 15.51
N CYS A 401 -7.49 25.60 15.65
CA CYS A 401 -8.46 25.57 14.56
C CYS A 401 -8.74 26.96 13.98
N ALA A 402 -8.91 27.97 14.83
CA ALA A 402 -9.11 29.34 14.40
C ALA A 402 -7.92 29.88 13.58
N GLN A 403 -6.70 29.42 13.88
CA GLN A 403 -5.52 29.80 13.12
C GLN A 403 -5.39 29.01 11.80
N LEU A 404 -5.69 27.71 11.80
CA LEU A 404 -5.65 26.87 10.58
C LEU A 404 -6.64 27.38 9.52
N VAL A 405 -7.85 27.76 9.91
CA VAL A 405 -8.88 28.29 8.99
C VAL A 405 -8.45 29.56 8.27
N LYS A 406 -7.58 30.39 8.88
CA LYS A 406 -7.05 31.59 8.22
C LYS A 406 -6.09 31.27 7.08
N GLY A 407 -5.55 30.06 7.04
CA GLY A 407 -4.59 29.62 6.03
C GLY A 407 -5.23 28.98 4.80
N LEU A 408 -6.56 28.94 4.69
CA LEU A 408 -7.27 28.40 3.52
C LEU A 408 -6.97 29.23 2.25
N ASN A 409 -6.87 28.56 1.09
CA ASN A 409 -6.84 29.25 -0.20
C ASN A 409 -8.24 29.64 -0.69
N SER A 410 -8.32 30.23 -1.89
CA SER A 410 -9.58 30.62 -2.53
C SER A 410 -10.54 29.47 -2.81
N ASP A 411 -10.02 28.23 -2.88
CA ASP A 411 -10.80 27.02 -3.11
C ASP A 411 -11.22 26.33 -1.80
N ASN A 412 -10.95 26.96 -0.65
CA ASN A 412 -11.19 26.44 0.71
C ASN A 412 -10.39 25.16 1.02
N GLU A 413 -9.20 25.02 0.42
CA GLU A 413 -8.28 23.93 0.72
C GLU A 413 -7.37 24.32 1.89
N PHE A 414 -7.11 23.37 2.78
CA PHE A 414 -6.08 23.54 3.79
C PHE A 414 -4.70 23.36 3.16
N PRO A 415 -3.72 24.23 3.49
CA PRO A 415 -2.36 24.06 3.03
C PRO A 415 -1.72 22.85 3.71
N TYR A 416 -0.84 22.21 2.97
CA TYR A 416 0.07 21.21 3.50
C TYR A 416 1.10 21.81 4.44
N VAL A 417 1.62 23.00 4.12
CA VAL A 417 2.59 23.70 4.95
C VAL A 417 2.10 25.11 5.26
N TYR A 418 2.10 25.44 6.55
CA TYR A 418 1.85 26.79 7.07
C TYR A 418 3.17 27.49 7.40
N SER A 419 3.27 28.77 7.09
CA SER A 419 4.45 29.59 7.41
C SER A 419 4.72 29.67 8.92
N GLU A 420 5.99 29.47 9.32
CA GLU A 420 6.43 29.68 10.72
C GLU A 420 6.30 31.13 11.17
N LYS A 421 6.22 32.09 10.23
CA LYS A 421 6.18 33.52 10.55
C LYS A 421 4.75 34.04 10.69
N SER A 422 3.86 33.62 9.81
CA SER A 422 2.51 34.21 9.69
C SER A 422 1.37 33.21 9.80
N ALA A 423 1.66 31.90 9.76
CA ALA A 423 0.68 30.84 9.57
C ALA A 423 -0.20 31.02 8.31
N ALA A 424 0.30 31.73 7.29
CA ALA A 424 -0.28 31.67 5.95
C ALA A 424 0.06 30.33 5.28
N GLY A 425 -0.84 29.80 4.45
CA GLY A 425 -0.53 28.64 3.62
C GLY A 425 0.53 28.96 2.58
N ILE A 426 1.64 28.20 2.58
CA ILE A 426 2.76 28.39 1.65
C ILE A 426 2.91 27.22 0.67
N GLU A 427 2.25 26.10 0.93
CA GLU A 427 2.26 24.92 0.06
C GLU A 427 0.91 24.21 0.19
N TYR A 428 0.21 24.00 -0.93
CA TYR A 428 -1.09 23.31 -0.99
C TYR A 428 -1.02 21.98 -1.74
N ASN A 429 -0.04 21.87 -2.64
CA ASN A 429 0.27 20.61 -3.31
C ASN A 429 1.06 19.72 -2.35
N SER A 430 0.53 18.56 -1.97
CA SER A 430 1.31 17.66 -1.12
C SER A 430 0.94 16.20 -1.15
N PHE A 431 1.94 15.43 -0.71
CA PHE A 431 2.12 13.99 -0.71
C PHE A 431 1.77 13.29 -2.02
N GLY A 432 2.77 13.22 -2.90
CA GLY A 432 2.95 12.04 -3.72
C GLY A 432 3.14 10.83 -2.80
N SER A 433 2.27 9.83 -2.96
CA SER A 433 2.28 8.49 -2.34
C SER A 433 2.02 8.39 -0.83
N CYS A 434 0.75 8.24 -0.47
CA CYS A 434 0.31 7.11 0.37
C CYS A 434 -0.49 6.16 -0.51
#